data_AF-A0A820VTL9-F1
#
_entry.id   AF-A0A820VTL9-F1
#
_cell.length_a   1.000
_cell.length_b   1.000
_cell.length_c   1.000
_cell.angle_alpha   90.00
_cell.angle_beta   90.00
_cell.angle_gamma   90.00
#
_symmetry.space_group_name_H-M   'P 1'
#
loop_
_entity.id
_entity.type
_entity.pdbx_description
1 polymer ?
#
loop_
_entity_poly.entity_id
_entity_poly.type
_entity_poly.pdbx_seq_one_letter_code
_entity_poly.pdbx_strand_id
1 'polypeptide(L)'
;MSNITNQIRSNRLVTFEWLKSSSRIGEWLNVNKFEPKHFFQTNPSLSIYRKSRQQQKAIHLFNECGLIYLTSLVKQRPLLLKLITLLGGNITVSRNLAKIVVGQSSKPLQIIIYPQVNEQWVIDSIKLGQCLPTDDYLIDNNNE
;
A
#
# COMPACT_ATOMS: atom_id res chain seq x y z
N MET A 1 -4.41 15.58 27.44
CA MET A 1 -5.22 15.29 26.23
C MET A 1 -4.37 14.52 25.22
N SER A 2 -4.07 13.26 25.50
CA SER A 2 -3.19 12.43 24.68
C SER A 2 -3.95 11.75 23.53
N ASN A 3 -3.66 12.19 22.31
CA ASN A 3 -3.51 11.36 21.10
C ASN A 3 -4.73 10.58 20.58
N ILE A 4 -5.77 11.29 20.09
CA ILE A 4 -6.71 10.74 19.11
C ILE A 4 -6.00 10.39 17.79
N THR A 5 -4.90 11.08 17.46
CA THR A 5 -4.07 10.82 16.28
C THR A 5 -3.37 9.46 16.27
N ASN A 6 -3.20 8.80 17.43
CA ASN A 6 -2.62 7.45 17.49
C ASN A 6 -3.65 6.32 17.30
N GLN A 7 -4.95 6.59 17.41
CA GLN A 7 -5.96 5.55 17.23
C GLN A 7 -6.05 5.06 15.77
N ILE A 8 -5.83 5.94 14.80
CA ILE A 8 -5.93 5.61 13.37
C ILE A 8 -4.79 4.66 12.91
N ARG A 9 -3.68 4.54 13.67
CA ARG A 9 -2.60 3.56 13.42
C ARG A 9 -2.86 2.18 14.04
N SER A 10 -4.04 1.93 14.62
CA SER A 10 -4.25 0.82 15.57
C SER A 10 -5.48 -0.08 15.34
N ASN A 11 -6.04 -0.15 14.12
CA ASN A 11 -7.17 -1.06 13.88
C ASN A 11 -6.72 -2.53 13.87
N ARG A 12 -7.10 -3.29 14.92
CA ARG A 12 -6.85 -4.74 15.03
C ARG A 12 -7.98 -5.48 14.34
N LEU A 13 -7.64 -6.40 13.45
CA LEU A 13 -8.60 -7.37 12.93
C LEU A 13 -8.77 -8.48 13.96
N VAL A 14 -10.02 -8.83 14.24
CA VAL A 14 -10.43 -9.81 15.23
C VAL A 14 -11.52 -10.69 14.64
N THR A 15 -11.57 -11.94 15.07
CA THR A 15 -12.67 -12.84 14.73
C THR A 15 -13.94 -12.41 15.47
N PHE A 16 -15.10 -12.65 14.88
CA PHE A 16 -16.40 -12.42 15.53
C PHE A 16 -16.53 -13.12 16.91
N GLU A 17 -15.85 -14.24 17.10
CA GLU A 17 -15.77 -14.96 18.38
C GLU A 17 -15.26 -14.10 19.55
N TRP A 18 -14.44 -13.08 19.28
CA TRP A 18 -14.00 -12.13 20.31
C TRP A 18 -15.18 -11.39 20.92
N LEU A 19 -16.08 -10.89 20.07
CA LEU A 19 -17.24 -10.12 20.49
C LEU A 19 -18.21 -11.01 21.27
N LYS A 20 -18.49 -12.21 20.74
CA LYS A 20 -19.35 -13.20 21.39
C LYS A 20 -18.82 -13.62 22.76
N SER A 21 -17.52 -13.92 22.85
CA SER A 21 -16.88 -14.34 24.10
C SER A 21 -16.82 -13.21 25.12
N SER A 22 -16.52 -11.98 24.68
CA SER A 22 -16.50 -10.80 25.54
C SER A 22 -17.90 -10.49 26.08
N SER A 23 -18.92 -10.53 25.22
CA SER A 23 -20.31 -10.31 25.60
C SER A 23 -20.81 -11.35 26.60
N ARG A 24 -20.46 -12.63 26.43
CA ARG A 24 -20.88 -13.71 27.34
C ARG A 24 -20.30 -13.55 28.76
N ILE A 25 -19.07 -13.05 28.86
CA ILE A 25 -18.36 -12.88 30.14
C ILE A 25 -18.68 -11.51 30.76
N GLY A 26 -19.16 -10.56 29.97
CA GLY A 26 -19.42 -9.18 30.41
C GLY A 26 -18.17 -8.30 30.44
N GLU A 27 -17.07 -8.73 29.82
CA GLU A 27 -15.77 -8.04 29.84
C GLU A 27 -15.07 -8.10 28.48
N TRP A 28 -14.28 -7.08 28.16
CA TRP A 28 -13.47 -7.05 26.94
C TRP A 28 -12.26 -7.96 27.06
N LEU A 29 -12.30 -9.11 26.36
CA LEU A 29 -11.21 -10.08 26.40
C LEU A 29 -9.97 -9.61 25.64
N ASN A 30 -8.81 -10.20 25.97
CA ASN A 30 -7.56 -9.93 25.27
C ASN A 30 -7.68 -10.27 23.77
N VAL A 31 -7.64 -9.22 22.97
CA VAL A 31 -7.81 -9.22 21.52
C VAL A 31 -6.82 -10.13 20.78
N ASN A 32 -5.60 -10.30 21.30
CA ASN A 32 -4.54 -11.09 20.66
C ASN A 32 -4.92 -12.57 20.51
N LYS A 33 -5.79 -13.09 21.40
CA LYS A 33 -6.23 -14.48 21.38
C LYS A 33 -7.23 -14.79 20.26
N PHE A 34 -7.84 -13.75 19.69
CA PHE A 34 -8.91 -13.85 18.69
C PHE A 34 -8.48 -13.28 17.34
N GLU A 35 -7.19 -13.25 17.08
CA GLU A 35 -6.66 -12.74 15.84
C GLU A 35 -6.88 -13.78 14.72
N PRO A 36 -7.41 -13.40 13.53
CA PRO A 36 -7.74 -14.33 12.48
C PRO A 36 -6.49 -14.84 11.76
N LYS A 37 -5.75 -15.77 12.37
CA LYS A 37 -4.44 -16.27 11.87
C LYS A 37 -4.50 -16.75 10.42
N HIS A 38 -5.50 -17.57 10.09
CA HIS A 38 -5.70 -18.08 8.73
C HIS A 38 -5.92 -16.97 7.71
N PHE A 39 -6.70 -15.94 8.07
CA PHE A 39 -6.94 -14.79 7.20
C PHE A 39 -5.66 -14.04 6.86
N PHE A 40 -4.73 -13.88 7.81
CA PHE A 40 -3.43 -13.28 7.54
C PHE A 40 -2.51 -14.18 6.70
N GLN A 41 -2.62 -15.50 6.83
CA GLN A 41 -1.84 -16.45 6.03
C GLN A 41 -2.27 -16.43 4.56
N THR A 42 -3.56 -16.28 4.29
CA THR A 42 -4.09 -16.21 2.92
C THR A 42 -4.05 -14.80 2.30
N ASN A 43 -3.69 -13.78 3.09
CA ASN A 43 -3.62 -12.39 2.63
C ASN A 43 -2.23 -11.79 2.94
N PRO A 44 -1.25 -11.98 2.04
CA PRO A 44 0.14 -11.59 2.24
C PRO A 44 0.32 -10.12 2.62
N SER A 45 -0.38 -9.20 1.93
CA SER A 45 -0.44 -7.78 2.28
C SER A 45 -0.72 -7.55 3.77
N LEU A 46 -1.82 -8.10 4.26
CA LEU A 46 -2.26 -7.97 5.65
C LEU A 46 -1.28 -8.61 6.63
N SER A 47 -0.57 -9.66 6.22
CA SER A 47 0.49 -10.28 7.02
C SER A 47 1.65 -9.31 7.30
N ILE A 48 2.01 -8.47 6.32
CA ILE A 48 3.08 -7.48 6.46
C ILE A 48 2.64 -6.35 7.37
N TYR A 49 1.41 -5.84 7.20
CA TYR A 49 0.83 -4.86 8.12
C TYR A 49 0.76 -5.39 9.55
N ARG A 50 0.39 -6.66 9.73
CA ARG A 50 0.40 -7.33 11.04
C ARG A 50 1.81 -7.37 11.64
N LYS A 51 2.81 -7.84 10.89
CA LYS A 51 4.21 -7.95 11.36
C LYS A 51 4.80 -6.59 11.72
N SER A 52 4.66 -5.61 10.82
CA SER A 52 5.07 -4.22 11.05
C SER A 52 4.49 -3.68 12.35
N ARG A 53 3.19 -3.89 12.57
CA ARG A 53 2.51 -3.44 13.78
C ARG A 53 3.01 -4.15 15.04
N GLN A 54 3.14 -5.48 15.00
CA GLN A 54 3.64 -6.26 16.14
C GLN A 54 5.06 -5.87 16.54
N GLN A 55 5.89 -5.53 15.55
CA GLN A 55 7.28 -5.13 15.75
C GLN A 55 7.47 -3.62 15.91
N GLN A 56 6.39 -2.82 15.81
CA GLN A 56 6.43 -1.36 15.76
C GLN A 56 7.41 -0.80 14.71
N LYS A 57 7.61 -1.52 13.60
CA LYS A 57 8.50 -1.14 12.51
C LYS A 57 7.70 -0.55 11.35
N ALA A 58 8.22 0.48 10.71
CA ALA A 58 7.61 1.00 9.48
C ALA A 58 7.67 -0.03 8.34
N ILE A 59 6.70 0.05 7.43
CA ILE A 59 6.69 -0.75 6.21
C ILE A 59 7.42 0.04 5.14
N HIS A 60 8.42 -0.59 4.53
CA HIS A 60 9.25 -0.01 3.49
C HIS A 60 9.06 -0.82 2.21
N LEU A 61 7.86 -0.77 1.65
CA LEU A 61 7.53 -1.50 0.43
C LEU A 61 8.16 -0.85 -0.80
N PHE A 62 8.12 0.49 -0.88
CA PHE A 62 8.53 1.26 -2.06
C PHE A 62 9.81 2.08 -1.83
N ASN A 63 10.57 1.82 -0.76
CA ASN A 63 11.75 2.61 -0.36
C ASN A 63 12.88 2.56 -1.39
N GLU A 64 13.06 1.43 -2.06
CA GLU A 64 14.15 1.19 -3.03
C GLU A 64 13.73 1.53 -4.47
N CYS A 65 12.44 1.75 -4.71
CA CYS A 65 11.89 1.92 -6.06
C CYS A 65 12.14 3.36 -6.61
N GLY A 66 12.81 4.24 -5.84
CA GLY A 66 13.22 5.57 -6.26
C GLY A 66 12.13 6.64 -6.19
N LEU A 67 12.31 7.75 -6.92
CA LEU A 67 11.27 8.78 -7.04
C LEU A 67 10.14 8.29 -7.94
N ILE A 68 8.91 8.28 -7.43
CA ILE A 68 7.71 7.85 -8.13
C ILE A 68 6.87 9.07 -8.49
N TYR A 69 6.50 9.20 -9.76
CA TYR A 69 5.57 10.23 -10.23
C TYR A 69 4.25 9.60 -10.64
N LEU A 70 3.13 10.10 -10.09
CA LEU A 70 1.78 9.70 -10.49
C LEU A 70 1.19 10.75 -11.43
N THR A 71 0.80 10.33 -12.64
CA THR A 71 0.15 11.22 -13.61
C THR A 71 -1.19 11.73 -13.06
N SER A 72 -1.64 12.88 -13.54
CA SER A 72 -2.92 13.47 -13.13
C SER A 72 -4.15 12.69 -13.58
N LEU A 73 -3.99 11.77 -14.55
CA LEU A 73 -5.08 11.00 -15.14
C LEU A 73 -5.49 9.77 -14.30
N VAL A 74 -4.69 9.40 -13.30
CA VAL A 74 -4.98 8.28 -12.41
C VAL A 74 -6.23 8.59 -11.56
N LYS A 75 -7.29 7.80 -11.73
CA LYS A 75 -8.61 8.04 -11.10
C LYS A 75 -8.54 8.15 -9.56
N GLN A 76 -7.74 7.30 -8.92
CA GLN A 76 -7.59 7.27 -7.46
C GLN A 76 -6.28 7.88 -6.97
N ARG A 77 -5.77 8.90 -7.69
CA ARG A 77 -4.46 9.51 -7.42
C ARG A 77 -4.23 9.91 -5.95
N PRO A 78 -5.14 10.62 -5.25
CA PRO A 78 -4.89 11.00 -3.86
C PRO A 78 -4.72 9.80 -2.92
N LEU A 79 -5.49 8.73 -3.16
CA LEU A 79 -5.40 7.50 -2.39
C LEU A 79 -4.09 6.78 -2.65
N LEU A 80 -3.70 6.61 -3.91
CA LEU A 80 -2.46 5.95 -4.29
C LEU A 80 -1.22 6.70 -3.79
N LEU A 81 -1.21 8.04 -3.90
CA LEU A 81 -0.16 8.87 -3.32
C LEU A 81 -0.01 8.62 -1.82
N LYS A 82 -1.13 8.61 -1.09
CA LYS A 82 -1.13 8.36 0.35
C LYS A 82 -0.61 6.94 0.66
N LEU A 83 -1.05 5.94 -0.08
CA LEU A 83 -0.63 4.54 0.11
C LEU A 83 0.87 4.36 -0.14
N ILE A 84 1.39 4.90 -1.25
CA ILE A 84 2.81 4.83 -1.58
C ILE A 84 3.66 5.48 -0.49
N THR A 85 3.30 6.69 -0.05
CA THR A 85 4.01 7.39 1.03
C THR A 85 3.95 6.63 2.36
N LEU A 86 2.79 6.08 2.74
CA LEU A 86 2.64 5.29 3.96
C LEU A 86 3.47 3.99 3.94
N LEU A 87 3.79 3.51 2.74
CA LEU A 87 4.55 2.30 2.50
C LEU A 87 6.01 2.61 2.11
N GLY A 88 6.49 3.80 2.46
CA GLY A 88 7.89 4.19 2.37
C GLY A 88 8.36 4.62 0.98
N GLY A 89 7.46 4.84 0.02
CA GLY A 89 7.81 5.34 -1.30
C GLY A 89 8.02 6.86 -1.32
N ASN A 90 8.90 7.31 -2.21
CA ASN A 90 9.21 8.73 -2.39
C ASN A 90 8.46 9.29 -3.59
N ILE A 91 7.51 10.18 -3.35
CA ILE A 91 6.73 10.84 -4.40
C ILE A 91 7.46 12.07 -4.92
N THR A 92 7.43 12.29 -6.24
CA THR A 92 7.83 13.55 -6.87
C THR A 92 6.67 14.17 -7.65
N VAL A 93 6.66 15.51 -7.72
CA VAL A 93 5.76 16.28 -8.60
C VAL A 93 6.36 16.48 -10.00
N SER A 94 7.67 16.26 -10.16
CA SER A 94 8.38 16.40 -11.43
C SER A 94 8.50 15.04 -12.10
N ARG A 95 7.84 14.87 -13.25
CA ARG A 95 7.94 13.66 -14.07
C ARG A 95 9.39 13.37 -14.50
N ASN A 96 10.18 14.42 -14.76
CA ASN A 96 11.55 14.29 -15.26
C ASN A 96 12.54 13.76 -14.21
N LEU A 97 12.21 13.87 -12.93
CA LEU A 97 13.03 13.35 -11.83
C LEU A 97 12.62 11.94 -11.42
N ALA A 98 11.53 11.41 -11.98
CA ALA A 98 10.97 10.14 -11.57
C ALA A 98 11.77 8.98 -12.15
N LYS A 99 12.04 7.97 -11.32
CA LYS A 99 12.54 6.66 -11.75
C LYS A 99 11.41 5.72 -12.18
N ILE A 100 10.16 6.02 -11.80
CA ILE A 100 8.97 5.28 -12.20
C ILE A 100 7.84 6.28 -12.42
N VAL A 101 7.18 6.20 -13.59
CA VAL A 101 5.97 6.98 -13.90
C VAL A 101 4.76 6.05 -13.81
N VAL A 102 3.77 6.40 -12.99
CA VAL A 102 2.56 5.60 -12.79
C VAL A 102 1.35 6.29 -13.41
N GLY A 103 0.66 5.58 -14.30
CA GLY A 103 -0.54 6.02 -15.01
C GLY A 103 -0.26 6.44 -16.46
N GLN A 104 -1.32 6.42 -17.28
CA GLN A 104 -1.27 6.95 -18.64
C GLN A 104 -0.94 8.45 -18.63
N SER A 105 -0.26 8.88 -19.69
CA SER A 105 0.02 10.28 -19.96
C SER A 105 -0.59 10.68 -21.29
N SER A 106 -1.17 11.88 -21.35
CA SER A 106 -1.78 12.44 -22.57
C SER A 106 -0.75 12.89 -23.61
N LYS A 107 0.54 12.88 -23.30
CA LYS A 107 1.60 13.28 -24.24
C LYS A 107 2.59 12.13 -24.43
N PRO A 108 2.76 11.61 -25.66
CA PRO A 108 3.89 10.75 -25.97
C PRO A 108 5.17 11.55 -25.69
N LEU A 109 6.07 10.98 -24.89
CA LEU A 109 7.29 11.66 -24.48
C LEU A 109 8.39 11.49 -25.53
N GLN A 110 9.12 12.58 -25.77
CA GLN A 110 10.46 12.50 -26.31
C GLN A 110 11.36 11.91 -25.21
N ILE A 111 11.86 10.68 -25.46
CA ILE A 111 12.86 9.94 -24.66
C ILE A 111 12.37 9.63 -23.23
N ILE A 112 11.66 8.51 -23.09
CA ILE A 112 11.37 7.90 -21.79
C ILE A 112 12.62 7.13 -21.35
N ILE A 113 13.38 7.67 -20.38
CA ILE A 113 14.54 6.99 -19.80
C ILE A 113 14.10 5.94 -18.75
N TYR A 114 12.91 6.11 -18.17
CA TYR A 114 12.43 5.35 -17.01
C TYR A 114 11.04 4.75 -17.24
N PRO A 115 10.73 3.56 -16.70
CA PRO A 115 9.49 2.83 -17.01
C PRO A 115 8.23 3.63 -16.69
N GLN A 116 7.27 3.61 -17.63
CA GLN A 116 5.92 4.08 -17.42
C GLN A 116 4.98 2.88 -17.27
N VAL A 117 4.38 2.75 -16.09
CA VAL A 117 3.54 1.61 -15.72
C VAL A 117 2.11 2.03 -15.42
N ASN A 118 1.15 1.13 -15.61
CA ASN A 118 -0.23 1.36 -15.20
C ASN A 118 -0.37 1.37 -13.65
N GLU A 119 -1.46 1.91 -13.12
CA GLU A 119 -1.69 1.96 -11.66
C GLU A 119 -1.84 0.59 -10.98
N GLN A 120 -2.06 -0.48 -11.75
CA GLN A 120 -2.20 -1.84 -11.24
C GLN A 120 -0.90 -2.33 -10.58
N TRP A 121 0.25 -1.84 -11.03
CA TRP A 121 1.55 -2.12 -10.42
C TRP A 121 1.56 -1.78 -8.93
N VAL A 122 1.05 -0.60 -8.56
CA VAL A 122 0.97 -0.16 -7.16
C VAL A 122 0.01 -1.06 -6.38
N ILE A 123 -1.16 -1.34 -6.97
CA ILE A 123 -2.22 -2.10 -6.32
C ILE A 123 -1.77 -3.53 -6.04
N ASP A 124 -1.16 -4.20 -7.00
CA ASP A 124 -0.72 -5.59 -6.86
C ASP A 124 0.52 -5.69 -5.98
N SER A 125 1.44 -4.72 -6.06
CA SER A 125 2.56 -4.64 -5.12
C SER A 125 2.07 -4.56 -3.66
N ILE A 126 1.02 -3.77 -3.42
CA ILE A 126 0.39 -3.68 -2.10
C ILE A 126 -0.28 -5.00 -1.73
N LYS A 127 -1.09 -5.60 -2.62
CA LYS A 127 -1.83 -6.86 -2.37
C LYS A 127 -0.92 -8.04 -2.04
N LEU A 128 0.18 -8.16 -2.77
CA LEU A 128 1.19 -9.21 -2.58
C LEU A 128 2.18 -8.86 -1.48
N GLY A 129 2.28 -7.58 -1.11
CA GLY A 129 3.16 -7.12 -0.06
C GLY A 129 4.64 -7.04 -0.48
N GLN A 130 4.92 -6.92 -1.78
CA GLN A 130 6.28 -6.75 -2.30
C GLN A 130 6.30 -5.71 -3.44
N CYS A 131 7.40 -4.93 -3.60
CA CYS A 131 7.55 -4.06 -4.79
C CYS A 131 7.76 -5.01 -5.98
N LEU A 132 6.79 -5.05 -6.90
CA LEU A 132 6.87 -5.91 -8.07
C LEU A 132 7.80 -5.31 -9.14
N PRO A 133 8.38 -6.13 -10.02
CA PRO A 133 9.01 -5.64 -11.25
C PRO A 133 8.03 -4.81 -12.09
N THR A 134 8.55 -3.86 -12.86
CA THR A 134 7.73 -2.96 -13.67
C THR A 134 7.35 -3.54 -15.03
N ASP A 135 8.06 -4.57 -15.50
CA ASP A 135 7.98 -5.11 -16.86
C ASP A 135 6.57 -5.55 -17.25
N ASP A 136 5.87 -6.26 -16.36
CA ASP A 136 4.50 -6.75 -16.58
C ASP A 136 3.42 -5.65 -16.53
N TYR A 137 3.81 -4.42 -16.20
CA TYR A 137 2.90 -3.30 -15.99
C TYR A 137 3.15 -2.13 -16.94
N LEU A 138 4.12 -2.26 -17.85
CA LEU A 138 4.46 -1.23 -18.81
C LEU A 138 3.23 -0.84 -19.64
N ILE A 139 3.08 0.46 -19.87
CA ILE A 139 2.06 0.99 -20.77
C ILE A 139 2.69 1.11 -22.14
N ASP A 140 2.18 0.35 -23.11
CA ASP A 140 2.56 0.50 -24.50
C ASP A 140 2.12 1.89 -24.99
N ASN A 141 3.10 2.74 -25.30
CA ASN A 141 2.86 4.03 -25.93
C ASN A 141 2.78 3.90 -27.48
N ASN A 142 2.64 2.68 -28.00
CA ASN A 142 2.70 2.37 -29.44
C ASN A 142 1.33 2.35 -30.14
N ASN A 143 0.24 2.68 -29.44
CA ASN A 143 -1.08 2.75 -30.07
C ASN A 143 -1.54 4.21 -30.17
N GLU A 144 -1.42 4.71 -31.41
CA GLU A 144 -2.08 5.83 -32.08
C GLU A 144 -3.00 6.77 -31.26
#